data_AF-A0A3M8T825-F1
#
_entry.id   AF-A0A3M8T825-F1
#
_cell.length_a   1.000
_cell.length_b   1.000
_cell.length_c   1.000
_cell.angle_alpha   90.00
_cell.angle_beta   90.00
_cell.angle_gamma   90.00
#
_symmetry.space_group_name_H-M   'P 1'
#
loop_
_entity.id
_entity.type
_entity.pdbx_description
1 polymer ?
#
loop_
_entity_poly.entity_id
_entity_poly.type
_entity_poly.pdbx_seq_one_letter_code
_entity_poly.pdbx_strand_id
1 'polypeptide(L)'
;MNIHKLSNIIYLPKYKENHPVRTVHRGSHAQYNSAVEKKLDIIHEYGKKNGWTKADYQKAIHGVMVDERKGLRAGKTMLNKNSVRGATCG
;
A
#
# COMPACT_ATOMS: atom_id res chain seq x y z
N MET A 1 3.20 10.48 -18.42
CA MET A 1 2.67 9.85 -17.19
C MET A 1 1.39 10.59 -16.80
N ASN A 2 0.20 9.99 -16.91
CA ASN A 2 -1.04 10.68 -16.52
C ASN A 2 -1.23 10.59 -15.00
N ILE A 3 -0.91 11.68 -14.30
CA ILE A 3 -0.99 11.75 -12.84
C ILE A 3 -2.43 11.71 -12.32
N HIS A 4 -3.44 12.01 -13.13
CA HIS A 4 -4.85 12.04 -12.74
C HIS A 4 -5.54 10.67 -12.77
N LYS A 5 -4.90 9.65 -13.35
CA LYS A 5 -5.44 8.27 -13.33
C LYS A 5 -5.60 7.76 -11.90
N LEU A 6 -6.76 7.18 -11.60
CA LEU A 6 -7.09 6.56 -10.31
C LEU A 6 -6.12 5.44 -9.89
N SER A 7 -5.41 4.82 -10.84
CA SER A 7 -4.38 3.81 -10.56
C SER A 7 -3.07 4.38 -9.98
N ASN A 8 -2.87 5.71 -10.04
CA ASN A 8 -1.64 6.39 -9.64
C ASN A 8 -1.74 7.00 -8.23
N ILE A 9 -2.23 6.21 -7.26
CA ILE A 9 -2.46 6.60 -5.86
C ILE A 9 -1.16 6.86 -5.08
N ILE A 10 -0.03 6.29 -5.52
CA ILE A 10 1.29 6.49 -4.88
C ILE A 10 1.95 7.84 -5.21
N TYR A 11 1.42 8.60 -6.18
CA TYR A 11 1.93 9.91 -6.57
C TYR A 11 1.03 11.03 -6.06
N LEU A 12 0.83 11.10 -4.75
CA LEU A 12 0.02 12.16 -4.13
C LEU A 12 0.89 13.39 -3.79
N PRO A 13 0.39 14.61 -4.07
CA PRO A 13 1.05 15.83 -3.62
C PRO A 13 1.08 15.90 -2.09
N LYS A 14 2.22 16.34 -1.53
CA LYS A 14 2.45 16.44 -0.07
C LYS A 14 1.73 17.63 0.57
N TYR A 15 1.43 18.67 -0.20
CA TYR A 15 0.82 19.93 0.25
C TYR A 15 -0.43 20.25 -0.57
N LYS A 16 -1.39 20.94 0.05
CA LYS A 16 -2.66 21.31 -0.58
C LYS A 16 -2.41 22.28 -1.73
N GLU A 17 -1.40 23.14 -1.62
CA GLU A 17 -1.00 24.05 -2.70
C GLU A 17 -0.57 23.32 -3.98
N ASN A 18 -0.14 22.06 -3.88
CA ASN A 18 0.41 21.32 -5.01
C ASN A 18 -0.67 20.68 -5.91
N HIS A 19 -1.95 20.69 -5.51
CA HIS A 19 -3.06 20.25 -6.37
C HIS A 19 -4.45 20.67 -5.83
N PRO A 20 -5.35 21.24 -6.67
CA PRO A 20 -6.62 21.84 -6.22
C PRO A 20 -7.64 20.86 -5.64
N VAL A 21 -7.70 19.62 -6.14
CA VAL A 21 -8.73 18.62 -5.77
C VAL A 21 -8.18 17.30 -5.19
N ARG A 22 -6.86 17.16 -5.01
CA ARG A 22 -6.28 15.90 -4.50
C ARG A 22 -6.16 15.94 -3.00
N THR A 23 -6.50 14.83 -2.37
CA THR A 23 -6.58 14.77 -0.92
C THR A 23 -5.24 14.45 -0.29
N VAL A 24 -4.72 15.41 0.47
CA VAL A 24 -3.53 15.25 1.30
C VAL A 24 -3.93 14.45 2.54
N HIS A 25 -3.29 13.30 2.75
CA HIS A 25 -3.49 12.49 3.95
C HIS A 25 -2.21 12.44 4.76
N ARG A 26 -2.30 12.88 6.01
CA ARG A 26 -1.24 12.76 7.02
C ARG A 26 -1.86 12.07 8.22
N GLY A 27 -1.58 10.79 8.37
CA GLY A 27 -2.18 9.96 9.40
C GLY A 27 -1.51 8.59 9.47
N SER A 28 -1.55 7.97 10.65
CA SER A 28 -1.11 6.60 10.85
C SER A 28 -2.16 5.62 10.32
N HIS A 29 -1.71 4.52 9.72
CA HIS A 29 -2.57 3.43 9.25
C HIS A 29 -2.46 2.21 10.17
N ALA A 30 -2.74 2.38 11.46
CA ALA A 30 -2.50 1.35 12.48
C ALA A 30 -3.12 -0.02 12.14
N GLN A 31 -4.35 -0.05 11.61
CA GLN A 31 -5.01 -1.30 11.17
C GLN A 31 -4.28 -1.97 10.01
N TYR A 32 -3.82 -1.18 9.03
CA TYR A 32 -3.04 -1.69 7.91
C TYR A 32 -1.67 -2.20 8.37
N ASN A 33 -0.99 -1.46 9.24
CA ASN A 33 0.30 -1.86 9.80
C ASN A 33 0.16 -3.18 10.56
N SER A 34 -0.83 -3.31 11.44
CA SER A 34 -1.10 -4.57 12.16
C SER A 34 -1.42 -5.73 11.22
N ALA A 35 -2.12 -5.48 10.10
CA ALA A 35 -2.39 -6.51 9.10
C ALA A 35 -1.11 -6.95 8.36
N VAL A 36 -0.19 -6.03 8.07
CA VAL A 36 1.10 -6.35 7.45
C VAL A 36 2.01 -7.07 8.45
N GLU A 37 2.06 -6.64 9.71
CA GLU A 37 2.80 -7.30 10.79
C GLU A 37 2.39 -8.77 10.91
N LYS A 38 1.09 -9.07 10.97
CA LYS A 38 0.59 -10.46 11.00
C LYS A 38 1.06 -11.29 9.82
N LYS A 39 1.15 -10.72 8.62
CA LYS A 39 1.67 -11.44 7.44
C LYS A 39 3.16 -11.75 7.59
N LEU A 40 3.94 -10.83 8.17
CA LEU A 40 5.35 -11.02 8.45
C LEU A 40 5.57 -12.05 9.56
N ASP A 41 4.73 -12.07 10.60
CA ASP A 41 4.77 -13.07 11.66
C ASP A 41 4.51 -14.47 11.09
N ILE A 42 3.50 -14.63 10.21
CA ILE A 42 3.23 -15.90 9.53
C ILE A 42 4.45 -16.34 8.70
N ILE A 43 5.07 -15.41 7.98
CA ILE A 43 6.30 -15.67 7.22
C ILE A 43 7.43 -16.11 8.14
N HIS A 44 7.59 -15.47 9.30
CA HIS A 44 8.61 -15.80 10.28
C HIS A 44 8.43 -17.22 10.83
N GLU A 45 7.24 -17.53 11.31
CA GLU A 45 6.92 -18.84 11.89
C GLU A 45 7.04 -19.96 10.86
N TYR A 46 6.52 -19.74 9.65
CA TYR A 46 6.64 -20.72 8.56
C TYR A 46 8.10 -20.90 8.16
N GLY A 47 8.85 -19.82 7.98
CA GLY A 47 10.24 -19.89 7.57
C GLY A 47 11.12 -20.57 8.61
N LYS A 48 10.90 -20.30 9.90
CA LYS A 48 11.61 -20.94 11.02
C LYS A 48 11.34 -22.44 11.04
N LYS A 49 10.09 -22.86 10.86
CA LYS A 49 9.71 -24.28 10.83
C LYS A 49 10.30 -25.03 9.63
N ASN A 50 10.51 -24.35 8.50
CA ASN A 50 10.99 -24.95 7.26
C ASN A 50 12.49 -24.71 6.99
N GLY A 51 13.24 -24.18 7.96
CA GLY A 51 14.69 -23.97 7.81
C GLY A 51 15.05 -22.97 6.72
N TRP A 52 14.22 -21.93 6.51
CA TRP A 52 14.41 -20.96 5.45
C TRP A 52 15.74 -20.23 5.54
N THR A 53 16.36 -20.06 4.37
CA THR A 53 17.54 -19.20 4.22
C THR A 53 17.12 -17.74 4.14
N LYS A 54 18.10 -16.83 4.24
CA LYS A 54 17.87 -15.39 4.02
C LYS A 54 17.21 -15.10 2.67
N ALA A 55 17.56 -15.84 1.62
CA ALA A 55 17.00 -15.66 0.29
C ALA A 55 15.51 -16.02 0.23
N ASP A 56 15.10 -17.07 0.96
CA ASP A 56 13.70 -17.49 1.04
C ASP A 56 12.84 -16.43 1.75
N TYR A 57 13.34 -15.88 2.86
CA TYR A 57 12.70 -14.75 3.53
C TYR A 57 12.58 -13.53 2.62
N GLN A 58 13.65 -13.16 1.91
CA GLN A 58 13.62 -12.03 0.98
C GLN A 58 12.57 -12.22 -0.10
N LYS A 59 12.46 -13.44 -0.67
CA LYS A 59 11.46 -13.77 -1.68
C LYS A 59 10.04 -13.65 -1.14
N ALA A 60 9.78 -14.19 0.07
CA ALA A 60 8.46 -14.14 0.69
C ALA A 60 8.03 -12.71 1.04
N ILE A 61 8.93 -11.93 1.66
CA ILE A 61 8.69 -10.53 2.01
C ILE A 61 8.45 -9.70 0.74
N HIS A 62 9.24 -9.93 -0.31
CA HIS A 62 9.02 -9.27 -1.60
C HIS A 62 7.64 -9.59 -2.19
N GLY A 63 7.16 -10.84 -2.04
CA GLY A 63 5.80 -11.23 -2.40
C GLY A 63 4.74 -10.36 -1.70
N VAL A 64 4.83 -10.22 -0.38
CA VAL A 64 3.94 -9.33 0.40
C VAL A 64 4.00 -7.90 -0.11
N MET A 65 5.19 -7.36 -0.36
CA MET A 65 5.33 -6.00 -0.89
C MET A 65 4.65 -5.81 -2.25
N VAL A 66 4.78 -6.79 -3.15
CA VAL A 66 4.15 -6.75 -4.49
C VAL A 66 2.64 -6.78 -4.36
N ASP A 67 2.10 -7.65 -3.50
CA ASP A 67 0.65 -7.78 -3.29
C ASP A 67 0.04 -6.53 -2.66
N GLU A 68 0.69 -5.94 -1.66
CA GLU A 68 0.23 -4.68 -1.06
C GLU A 68 0.25 -3.55 -2.09
N ARG A 69 1.31 -3.44 -2.90
CA ARG A 69 1.40 -2.44 -3.97
C ARG A 69 0.32 -2.66 -5.03
N LYS A 70 0.01 -3.91 -5.38
CA LYS A 70 -1.09 -4.23 -6.30
C LYS A 70 -2.44 -3.84 -5.71
N GLY A 71 -2.66 -4.10 -4.42
CA GLY A 71 -3.86 -3.70 -3.69
C GLY A 71 -4.06 -2.18 -3.68
N LEU A 72 -2.98 -1.41 -3.46
CA LEU A 72 -3.01 0.05 -3.52
C LEU A 72 -3.31 0.58 -4.92
N ARG A 73 -2.68 0.01 -5.97
CA ARG A 73 -2.88 0.44 -7.37
C ARG A 73 -4.26 0.09 -7.92
N ALA A 74 -4.76 -1.10 -7.61
CA ALA A 74 -6.12 -1.52 -7.96
C ALA A 74 -7.17 -0.86 -7.06
N GLY A 75 -6.71 -0.25 -5.97
CA GLY A 75 -7.53 0.44 -5.02
C GLY A 75 -8.28 -0.45 -4.02
N LYS A 76 -8.03 -1.76 -4.03
CA LYS A 76 -8.52 -2.68 -3.00
C LYS A 76 -8.08 -2.25 -1.59
N THR A 77 -6.86 -1.75 -1.46
CA THR A 77 -6.35 -1.17 -0.21
C THR A 77 -6.53 0.36 -0.26
N MET A 78 -7.27 0.91 0.71
CA MET A 78 -7.50 2.35 0.83
C MET A 78 -6.90 2.86 2.13
N LEU A 79 -5.74 3.51 2.03
CA LEU A 79 -5.07 4.09 3.18
C LEU A 79 -5.56 5.52 3.46
N ASN A 80 -5.81 6.29 2.41
CA ASN A 80 -6.33 7.64 2.54
C ASN A 80 -7.86 7.64 2.66
N LYS A 81 -8.38 7.95 3.85
CA LYS A 81 -9.85 8.09 4.11
C LYS A 81 -10.53 9.17 3.25
N ASN A 82 -9.75 10.15 2.79
CA ASN A 82 -10.20 11.23 1.93
C ASN A 82 -10.02 10.87 0.43
N SER A 83 -9.63 9.64 0.08
CA SER A 83 -9.51 9.23 -1.32
C SER A 83 -10.89 9.18 -1.95
N VAL A 84 -11.34 10.28 -2.56
CA VAL A 84 -12.58 10.32 -3.33
C VAL A 84 -12.38 9.50 -4.59
N ARG A 85 -13.08 8.36 -4.70
CA ARG A 85 -13.13 7.57 -5.93
C ARG A 85 -14.55 7.64 -6.46
N GLY A 86 -14.74 8.55 -7.41
CA GLY A 86 -16.06 8.88 -7.92
C GLY A 86 -16.39 10.35 -7.73
N ALA A 87 -15.67 11.20 -8.45
CA ALA A 87 -16.35 12.09 -9.36
C ALA A 87 -15.53 12.01 -10.63
N THR A 88 -16.11 11.48 -11.69
CA THR A 88 -15.64 11.76 -13.05
C THR A 88 -15.36 13.26 -13.13
N CYS A 89 -14.10 13.64 -13.25
CA CYS A 89 -13.81 14.92 -13.86
C CYS A 89 -14.24 14.73 -15.32
N GLY A 90 -15.41 15.26 -15.66
CA GLY A 90 -15.78 15.51 -17.06
C GLY A 90 -14.81 16.51 -17.68
#